data_AF-A0A7S2J0E4-F1
#
_entry.id   AF-A0A7S2J0E4-F1
#
_cell.length_a   1.000
_cell.length_b   1.000
_cell.length_c   1.000
_cell.angle_alpha   90.00
_cell.angle_beta   90.00
_cell.angle_gamma   90.00
#
_symmetry.space_group_name_H-M   'P 1'
#
loop_
_entity.id
_entity.type
_entity.pdbx_description
1 polymer ?
#
loop_
_entity_poly.entity_id
_entity_poly.type
_entity_poly.pdbx_seq_one_letter_code
_entity_poly.pdbx_strand_id
1 'polypeptide(L)'
;QVSVDGKPMGTTDGSGLSSLTLVVGDHSFTLQHPLLGQRGCEGRKVTVSRASANELVFQLDPKLYAYATDPDEEEEEEQAEDGEEYGPLYDPSFVWVAADASHIPEDARPVEGCLALPCGPKSPSDGCPPLLRARLQPDRIAAFEIGPGALPGQPAAQPDPGSSGGCLLGRLCLSCRRQGFVWAAKEPPPLAERLEELGGCELLRLAACPVALGFLKPAVTVHCSKGRQLVLPLDACGEVQALRARVAEELVAGEEAAAELQLEAAEPGQAVPAKYFKGPMRVLCALPGESLADVRAALPAAVGVQSLSSSEEPGHCGKAGVLYLEPEPAEAADQG
;
A
#
# COMPACT_ATOMS: atom_id res chain seq x y z
N GLN A 1 -12.58 -8.06 -25.96
CA GLN A 1 -13.26 -8.45 -27.22
C GLN A 1 -14.34 -9.47 -26.92
N VAL A 2 -15.51 -9.35 -27.55
CA VAL A 2 -16.60 -10.34 -27.48
C VAL A 2 -16.68 -11.07 -28.81
N SER A 3 -16.68 -12.40 -28.78
CA SER A 3 -16.88 -13.26 -29.94
C SER A 3 -18.05 -14.20 -29.72
N VAL A 4 -18.84 -14.46 -30.76
CA VAL A 4 -19.95 -15.41 -30.76
C VAL A 4 -19.74 -16.39 -31.90
N ASP A 5 -19.78 -17.69 -31.59
CA ASP A 5 -19.55 -18.78 -32.53
C ASP A 5 -18.22 -18.64 -33.30
N GLY A 6 -17.19 -18.18 -32.58
CA GLY A 6 -15.84 -17.94 -33.12
C GLY A 6 -15.71 -16.67 -33.97
N LYS A 7 -16.78 -15.88 -34.15
CA LYS A 7 -16.75 -14.62 -34.89
C LYS A 7 -16.68 -13.43 -33.93
N PRO A 8 -15.78 -12.45 -34.17
CA PRO A 8 -15.74 -11.25 -33.35
C PRO A 8 -17.01 -10.42 -33.58
N MET A 9 -17.72 -10.10 -32.51
CA MET A 9 -18.97 -9.35 -32.54
C MET A 9 -18.82 -7.91 -32.03
N GLY A 10 -17.77 -7.61 -31.26
CA GLY A 10 -17.48 -6.25 -30.79
C GLY A 10 -16.68 -6.20 -29.50
N THR A 11 -16.90 -5.12 -28.74
CA THR A 11 -16.30 -4.87 -27.42
C THR A 11 -17.39 -4.52 -26.41
N THR A 12 -17.01 -4.47 -25.13
CA THR A 12 -17.84 -3.87 -24.08
C THR A 12 -17.68 -2.34 -24.10
N ASP A 13 -18.64 -1.63 -23.53
CA ASP A 13 -18.51 -0.21 -23.22
C ASP A 13 -17.67 0.03 -21.94
N GLY A 14 -17.58 1.30 -21.51
CA GLY A 14 -16.83 1.69 -20.30
C GLY A 14 -17.42 1.19 -18.98
N SER A 15 -18.62 0.61 -19.00
CA SER A 15 -19.25 -0.06 -17.86
C SER A 15 -19.08 -1.59 -17.90
N GLY A 16 -18.43 -2.12 -18.95
CA GLY A 16 -18.29 -3.56 -19.15
C GLY A 16 -19.52 -4.22 -19.79
N LEU A 17 -20.49 -3.44 -20.27
CA LEU A 17 -21.71 -3.97 -20.90
C LEU A 17 -21.54 -4.13 -22.41
N SER A 18 -22.19 -5.15 -22.97
CA SER A 18 -22.27 -5.37 -24.42
C SER A 18 -23.65 -5.88 -24.79
N SER A 19 -24.29 -5.26 -25.78
CA SER A 19 -25.60 -5.65 -26.28
C SER A 19 -25.47 -6.24 -27.69
N LEU A 20 -25.96 -7.48 -27.86
CA LEU A 20 -25.86 -8.22 -29.11
C LEU A 20 -27.24 -8.72 -29.55
N THR A 21 -27.51 -8.65 -30.84
CA THR A 21 -28.70 -9.27 -31.45
C THR A 21 -28.31 -10.58 -32.09
N LEU A 22 -28.89 -11.68 -31.63
CA LEU A 22 -28.59 -13.04 -32.07
C LEU A 22 -29.86 -13.77 -32.51
N VAL A 23 -29.69 -14.85 -33.28
CA VAL A 23 -30.78 -15.76 -33.60
C VAL A 23 -31.15 -16.59 -32.37
N VAL A 24 -32.37 -17.12 -32.35
CA VAL A 24 -32.78 -18.06 -31.29
C VAL A 24 -32.05 -19.37 -31.51
N GLY A 25 -31.43 -19.91 -30.46
CA GLY A 25 -30.67 -21.16 -30.53
C GLY A 25 -29.45 -21.17 -29.62
N ASP A 26 -28.62 -22.18 -29.80
CA ASP A 26 -27.39 -22.37 -29.02
C ASP A 26 -26.23 -21.58 -29.62
N HIS A 27 -25.55 -20.82 -28.77
CA HIS A 27 -24.41 -20.00 -29.12
C HIS A 27 -23.24 -20.24 -28.18
N SER A 28 -22.02 -20.13 -28.72
CA SER A 28 -20.78 -20.13 -27.94
C SER A 28 -20.24 -18.70 -27.83
N PHE A 29 -20.29 -18.13 -26.63
CA PHE A 29 -19.69 -16.85 -26.32
C PHE A 29 -18.26 -17.05 -25.88
N THR A 30 -17.36 -16.22 -26.39
CA THR A 30 -15.97 -16.13 -25.94
C THR A 30 -15.64 -14.66 -25.68
N LEU A 31 -15.26 -14.35 -24.45
CA LEU A 31 -14.74 -13.05 -24.07
C LEU A 31 -13.24 -13.11 -23.93
N GLN A 32 -12.55 -12.11 -24.45
CA GLN A 32 -11.13 -11.92 -24.26
C GLN A 32 -10.87 -10.58 -23.57
N HIS A 33 -10.19 -10.62 -22.43
CA HIS A 33 -9.82 -9.47 -21.63
C HIS A 33 -8.67 -9.86 -20.69
N PRO A 34 -7.64 -9.02 -20.47
CA PRO A 34 -6.53 -9.34 -19.56
C PRO A 34 -6.97 -9.77 -18.15
N LEU A 35 -8.08 -9.21 -17.67
CA LEU A 35 -8.67 -9.52 -16.36
C LEU A 35 -9.49 -10.83 -16.30
N LEU A 36 -9.61 -11.59 -17.40
CA LEU A 36 -10.35 -12.85 -17.43
C LEU A 36 -9.43 -14.04 -17.16
N GLY A 37 -9.18 -14.31 -15.88
CA GLY A 37 -8.43 -15.48 -15.41
C GLY A 37 -7.04 -15.63 -16.03
N GLN A 38 -6.43 -16.81 -15.90
CA GLN A 38 -5.04 -17.03 -16.35
C GLN A 38 -4.83 -16.95 -17.88
N ARG A 39 -5.89 -17.04 -18.68
CA ARG A 39 -5.80 -17.06 -20.15
C ARG A 39 -6.29 -15.78 -20.81
N GLY A 40 -6.73 -14.80 -20.01
CA GLY A 40 -7.39 -13.60 -20.50
C GLY A 40 -8.61 -13.91 -21.38
N CYS A 41 -9.25 -15.07 -21.17
CA CYS A 41 -10.28 -15.59 -22.05
C CYS A 41 -11.26 -16.50 -21.28
N GLU A 42 -12.56 -16.25 -21.41
CA GLU A 42 -13.62 -17.08 -20.84
C GLU A 42 -14.64 -17.45 -21.93
N GLY A 43 -15.03 -18.73 -21.98
CA GLY A 43 -16.00 -19.24 -22.94
C GLY A 43 -17.22 -19.84 -22.27
N ARG A 44 -18.43 -19.53 -22.74
CA ARG A 44 -19.70 -20.10 -22.24
C ARG A 44 -20.64 -20.46 -23.38
N LYS A 45 -21.34 -21.59 -23.22
CA LYS A 45 -22.43 -21.98 -24.10
C LYS A 45 -23.75 -21.50 -23.52
N VAL A 46 -24.58 -20.90 -24.36
CA VAL A 46 -25.83 -20.25 -23.94
C VAL A 46 -26.88 -20.52 -24.99
N THR A 47 -28.07 -20.91 -24.54
CA THR A 47 -29.25 -21.01 -25.39
C THR A 47 -30.00 -19.68 -25.33
N VAL A 48 -29.99 -18.93 -26.43
CA VAL A 48 -30.74 -17.69 -26.58
C VAL A 48 -32.18 -18.03 -26.91
N SER A 49 -33.13 -17.64 -26.05
CA SER A 49 -34.55 -17.82 -26.29
C SER A 49 -35.28 -16.50 -26.58
N ARG A 50 -36.36 -16.60 -27.36
CA ARG A 50 -37.24 -15.46 -27.64
C ARG A 50 -38.05 -15.13 -26.38
N ALA A 51 -38.20 -13.84 -26.10
CA ALA A 51 -39.00 -13.30 -24.99
C ALA A 51 -38.48 -13.64 -23.57
N SER A 52 -37.23 -14.12 -23.45
CA SER A 52 -36.52 -14.23 -22.18
C SER A 52 -35.47 -13.12 -22.05
N ALA A 53 -35.16 -12.74 -20.81
CA ALA A 53 -33.95 -11.96 -20.54
C ALA A 53 -32.72 -12.86 -20.77
N ASN A 54 -31.98 -12.61 -21.84
CA ASN A 54 -30.76 -13.36 -22.20
C ASN A 54 -29.55 -12.63 -21.62
N GLU A 55 -29.47 -12.54 -20.29
CA GLU A 55 -28.38 -11.85 -19.59
C GLU A 55 -27.25 -12.82 -19.26
N LEU A 56 -26.02 -12.40 -19.61
CA LEU A 56 -24.82 -13.19 -19.38
C LEU A 56 -23.82 -12.38 -18.57
N VAL A 57 -23.55 -12.88 -17.37
CA VAL A 57 -22.59 -12.25 -16.45
C VAL A 57 -21.31 -13.07 -16.46
N PHE A 58 -20.22 -12.45 -16.90
CA PHE A 58 -18.88 -13.00 -16.83
C PHE A 58 -18.19 -12.42 -15.60
N GLN A 59 -17.67 -13.30 -14.74
CA GLN A 59 -17.05 -12.88 -13.51
C GLN A 59 -15.57 -12.59 -13.80
N LEU A 60 -15.14 -11.36 -13.53
CA LEU A 60 -13.73 -11.01 -13.57
C LEU A 60 -13.04 -11.56 -12.32
N ASP A 61 -11.81 -12.02 -12.51
CA ASP A 61 -10.93 -12.46 -11.44
C ASP A 61 -9.62 -11.66 -11.53
N PRO A 62 -9.68 -10.37 -11.14
CA PRO A 62 -8.56 -9.49 -11.35
C PRO A 62 -7.42 -9.84 -10.40
N LYS A 63 -6.23 -9.99 -10.98
CA LYS A 63 -4.98 -10.06 -10.25
C LYS A 63 -4.45 -8.65 -10.11
N LEU A 64 -4.22 -8.24 -8.87
CA LEU A 64 -3.59 -6.96 -8.58
C LEU A 64 -2.16 -7.18 -8.11
N TYR A 65 -1.34 -6.16 -8.31
CA TYR A 65 0.08 -6.13 -7.94
C TYR A 65 0.32 -4.82 -7.21
N ALA A 66 1.15 -4.85 -6.17
CA ALA A 66 1.60 -3.67 -5.46
C ALA A 66 3.13 -3.65 -5.43
N TYR A 67 3.72 -2.51 -5.76
CA TYR A 67 5.17 -2.36 -5.89
C TYR A 67 5.58 -0.92 -5.64
N ALA A 68 6.87 -0.69 -5.39
CA ALA A 68 7.45 0.63 -5.30
C ALA A 68 8.43 0.88 -6.47
N THR A 69 8.57 2.13 -6.89
CA THR A 69 9.66 2.60 -7.75
C THR A 69 10.44 3.68 -7.01
N ASP A 70 11.75 3.57 -7.03
CA ASP A 70 12.64 4.55 -6.41
C ASP A 70 12.83 5.75 -7.37
N PRO A 71 13.15 6.96 -6.87
CA PRO A 71 13.49 8.08 -7.74
C PRO A 71 14.73 7.75 -8.59
N ASP A 72 14.79 8.30 -9.80
CA ASP A 72 15.91 8.08 -10.73
C ASP A 72 17.16 8.85 -10.24
N GLU A 73 18.30 8.16 -10.11
CA GLU A 73 19.55 8.75 -9.60
C GLU A 73 20.12 9.86 -10.52
N GLU A 74 19.73 9.87 -11.81
CA GLU A 74 20.23 10.81 -12.82
C GLU A 74 19.80 12.26 -12.56
N GLU A 75 18.69 12.51 -11.85
CA GLU A 75 18.22 13.87 -11.56
C GLU A 75 19.06 14.59 -10.48
N GLU A 76 19.84 13.85 -9.68
CA GLU A 76 20.64 14.43 -8.59
C GLU A 76 21.96 15.06 -9.08
N GLU A 77 22.52 14.60 -10.21
CA GLU A 77 23.84 15.04 -10.69
C GLU A 77 23.82 16.46 -11.28
N GLU A 78 22.68 16.92 -11.83
CA GLU A 78 22.59 18.23 -12.47
C GLU A 78 22.55 19.41 -11.48
N GLN A 79 22.24 19.19 -10.21
CA GLN A 79 22.05 20.27 -9.23
C GLN A 79 23.34 20.67 -8.48
N ALA A 80 24.44 19.94 -8.64
CA ALA A 80 25.68 20.16 -7.89
C ALA A 80 26.59 21.27 -8.46
N GLU A 81 26.24 21.90 -9.60
CA GLU A 81 27.13 22.83 -10.31
C GLU A 81 27.24 24.24 -9.69
N ASP A 82 26.29 24.66 -8.85
CA ASP A 82 26.20 26.07 -8.38
C ASP A 82 26.98 26.40 -7.10
N GLY A 83 27.69 25.44 -6.50
CA GLY A 83 28.61 25.70 -5.37
C GLY A 83 27.95 26.14 -4.05
N GLU A 84 26.63 26.21 -3.98
CA GLU A 84 25.87 26.37 -2.74
C GLU A 84 25.74 24.99 -2.04
N GLU A 85 26.00 24.94 -0.73
CA GLU A 85 25.89 23.71 0.07
C GLU A 85 24.40 23.35 0.27
N TYR A 86 23.75 22.84 -0.78
CA TYR A 86 22.43 22.24 -0.69
C TYR A 86 22.52 20.92 0.10
N GLY A 87 21.58 20.71 1.02
CA GLY A 87 21.46 19.43 1.71
C GLY A 87 21.01 18.32 0.74
N PRO A 88 21.14 17.03 1.13
CA PRO A 88 20.64 15.92 0.31
C PRO A 88 19.15 16.06 0.03
N LEU A 89 18.73 15.68 -1.17
CA LEU A 89 17.33 15.48 -1.51
C LEU A 89 16.86 14.14 -0.92
N TYR A 90 15.63 14.10 -0.43
CA TYR A 90 15.04 12.92 0.20
C TYR A 90 13.81 12.49 -0.57
N ASP A 91 13.98 12.24 -1.86
CA ASP A 91 12.85 11.97 -2.74
C ASP A 91 12.13 10.67 -2.36
N PRO A 92 10.79 10.69 -2.32
CA PRO A 92 10.01 9.53 -1.95
C PRO A 92 9.93 8.52 -3.08
N SER A 93 9.93 7.24 -2.72
CA SER A 93 9.56 6.19 -3.66
C SER A 93 8.05 6.15 -3.83
N PHE A 94 7.58 6.06 -5.06
CA PHE A 94 6.16 5.94 -5.36
C PHE A 94 5.70 4.50 -5.13
N VAL A 95 4.54 4.32 -4.50
CA VAL A 95 3.93 2.99 -4.34
C VAL A 95 2.70 2.88 -5.20
N TRP A 96 2.73 1.90 -6.10
CA TRP A 96 1.79 1.69 -7.18
C TRP A 96 0.92 0.48 -6.93
N VAL A 97 -0.30 0.52 -7.48
CA VAL A 97 -1.12 -0.67 -7.71
C VAL A 97 -1.39 -0.80 -9.20
N ALA A 98 -1.20 -2.01 -9.73
CA ALA A 98 -1.49 -2.37 -11.12
C ALA A 98 -2.42 -3.58 -11.18
N ALA A 99 -3.22 -3.68 -12.24
CA ALA A 99 -3.99 -4.89 -12.56
C ALA A 99 -3.40 -5.71 -13.72
N ASP A 100 -2.36 -5.19 -14.39
CA ASP A 100 -1.60 -5.89 -15.42
C ASP A 100 -0.14 -5.98 -15.00
N ALA A 101 0.44 -7.18 -15.09
CA ALA A 101 1.85 -7.42 -14.77
C ALA A 101 2.79 -6.72 -15.77
N SER A 102 2.34 -6.49 -17.01
CA SER A 102 3.17 -5.78 -18.00
C SER A 102 3.35 -4.29 -17.68
N HIS A 103 2.59 -3.74 -16.72
CA HIS A 103 2.77 -2.37 -16.24
C HIS A 103 3.82 -2.24 -15.14
N ILE A 104 4.36 -3.36 -14.64
CA ILE A 104 5.38 -3.36 -13.59
C ILE A 104 6.73 -3.16 -14.28
N PRO A 105 7.45 -2.04 -14.01
CA PRO A 105 8.74 -1.81 -14.61
C PRO A 105 9.81 -2.74 -14.02
N GLU A 106 10.95 -2.89 -14.71
CA GLU A 106 11.98 -3.87 -14.35
C GLU A 106 12.72 -3.54 -13.04
N ASP A 107 12.80 -2.26 -12.70
CA ASP A 107 13.40 -1.70 -11.50
C ASP A 107 12.46 -1.71 -10.28
N ALA A 108 11.20 -2.11 -10.47
CA ALA A 108 10.20 -2.16 -9.41
C ALA A 108 10.66 -3.01 -8.22
N ARG A 109 10.40 -2.51 -7.02
CA ARG A 109 10.72 -3.15 -5.75
C ARG A 109 9.46 -3.73 -5.09
N PRO A 110 9.57 -4.91 -4.44
CA PRO A 110 8.49 -5.41 -3.59
C PRO A 110 8.27 -4.49 -2.38
N VAL A 111 7.04 -4.47 -1.88
CA VAL A 111 6.66 -3.76 -0.66
C VAL A 111 6.04 -4.75 0.32
N GLU A 112 6.35 -4.60 1.61
CA GLU A 112 5.69 -5.36 2.66
C GLU A 112 4.46 -4.59 3.14
N GLY A 113 3.36 -5.27 3.45
CA GLY A 113 2.20 -4.56 3.97
C GLY A 113 0.88 -5.32 3.85
N CYS A 114 -0.19 -4.55 3.92
CA CYS A 114 -1.55 -5.01 3.76
C CYS A 114 -2.31 -4.07 2.84
N LEU A 115 -3.01 -4.67 1.89
CA LEU A 115 -4.02 -3.99 1.11
C LEU A 115 -5.40 -4.44 1.59
N ALA A 116 -6.30 -3.49 1.76
CA ALA A 116 -7.61 -3.71 2.33
C ALA A 116 -8.70 -3.07 1.48
N LEU A 117 -9.83 -3.76 1.36
CA LEU A 117 -11.07 -3.18 0.83
C LEU A 117 -12.12 -3.12 1.92
N PRO A 118 -12.38 -1.92 2.50
CA PRO A 118 -13.46 -1.73 3.43
C PRO A 118 -14.76 -2.01 2.67
N CYS A 119 -15.44 -3.07 3.09
CA CYS A 119 -16.78 -3.35 2.65
C CYS A 119 -17.71 -2.18 3.01
N GLY A 120 -18.80 -2.01 2.26
CA GLY A 120 -19.79 -0.91 2.39
C GLY A 120 -20.09 -0.49 3.83
N PRO A 121 -20.52 0.76 4.11
CA PRO A 121 -21.11 1.09 5.40
C PRO A 121 -22.28 0.13 5.63
N LYS A 122 -22.08 -0.93 6.42
CA LYS A 122 -23.18 -1.78 6.85
C LYS A 122 -23.88 -1.08 8.00
N SER A 123 -25.19 -1.28 8.05
CA SER A 123 -26.02 -0.97 9.20
C SER A 123 -25.32 -1.48 10.47
N PRO A 124 -25.22 -0.67 11.55
CA PRO A 124 -24.55 -1.04 12.79
C PRO A 124 -25.11 -2.30 13.48
N SER A 125 -26.22 -2.85 12.98
CA SER A 125 -26.88 -4.06 13.48
C SER A 125 -26.35 -5.37 12.91
N ASP A 126 -25.66 -5.36 11.75
CA ASP A 126 -25.15 -6.57 11.12
C ASP A 126 -23.64 -6.53 11.10
N GLY A 127 -23.01 -7.43 11.85
CA GLY A 127 -21.56 -7.52 12.07
C GLY A 127 -20.72 -7.10 10.86
N CYS A 128 -19.67 -6.34 11.14
CA CYS A 128 -18.81 -5.75 10.13
C CYS A 128 -18.41 -6.82 9.10
N PRO A 129 -18.76 -6.65 7.81
CA PRO A 129 -18.41 -7.62 6.79
C PRO A 129 -16.90 -7.84 6.76
N PRO A 130 -16.44 -9.06 6.41
CA PRO A 130 -15.02 -9.37 6.38
C PRO A 130 -14.31 -8.39 5.45
N LEU A 131 -13.36 -7.63 6.01
CA LEU A 131 -12.45 -6.79 5.24
C LEU A 131 -11.67 -7.73 4.31
N LEU A 132 -11.81 -7.57 2.99
CA LEU A 132 -10.95 -8.29 2.06
C LEU A 132 -9.54 -7.73 2.26
N ARG A 133 -8.64 -8.55 2.79
CA ARG A 133 -7.25 -8.20 3.06
C ARG A 133 -6.33 -9.09 2.23
N ALA A 134 -5.33 -8.47 1.61
CA ALA A 134 -4.23 -9.16 0.96
C ALA A 134 -2.91 -8.74 1.62
N ARG A 135 -2.11 -9.72 2.02
CA ARG A 135 -0.77 -9.48 2.57
C ARG A 135 0.23 -9.39 1.43
N LEU A 136 1.03 -8.33 1.45
CA LEU A 136 2.09 -8.10 0.48
C LEU A 136 3.39 -8.75 0.96
N GLN A 137 4.17 -9.27 0.03
CA GLN A 137 5.38 -10.03 0.32
C GLN A 137 6.62 -9.13 0.18
N PRO A 138 7.53 -9.11 1.17
CA PRO A 138 8.69 -8.21 1.16
C PRO A 138 9.76 -8.60 0.12
N ASP A 139 9.74 -9.85 -0.35
CA ASP A 139 10.79 -10.45 -1.16
C ASP A 139 10.43 -10.53 -2.66
N ARG A 140 9.15 -10.38 -3.01
CA ARG A 140 8.70 -10.43 -4.40
C ARG A 140 7.40 -9.69 -4.65
N ILE A 141 7.27 -9.15 -5.86
CA ILE A 141 6.01 -8.60 -6.34
C ILE A 141 5.15 -9.78 -6.80
N ALA A 142 4.15 -10.14 -6.00
CA ALA A 142 3.24 -11.24 -6.29
C ALA A 142 1.84 -10.72 -6.60
N ALA A 143 1.17 -11.39 -7.54
CA ALA A 143 -0.25 -11.20 -7.76
C ALA A 143 -1.04 -11.54 -6.50
N PHE A 144 -2.03 -10.72 -6.16
CA PHE A 144 -3.05 -11.06 -5.18
C PHE A 144 -4.44 -10.92 -5.81
N GLU A 145 -5.34 -11.79 -5.37
CA GLU A 145 -6.72 -11.85 -5.86
C GLU A 145 -7.63 -11.15 -4.88
N ILE A 146 -8.44 -10.23 -5.39
CA ILE A 146 -9.50 -9.59 -4.64
C ILE A 146 -10.83 -10.10 -5.19
N GLY A 147 -11.40 -11.10 -4.54
CA GLY A 147 -12.71 -11.60 -4.93
C GLY A 147 -13.38 -12.46 -3.87
N PRO A 148 -14.70 -12.66 -3.96
CA PRO A 148 -15.45 -13.57 -3.09
C PRO A 148 -14.94 -15.02 -3.17
N GLY A 149 -14.23 -15.39 -4.26
CA GLY A 149 -13.54 -16.68 -4.39
C GLY A 149 -12.36 -16.87 -3.45
N ALA A 150 -11.85 -15.81 -2.81
CA ALA A 150 -10.75 -15.91 -1.85
C ALA A 150 -11.15 -16.59 -0.52
N LEU A 151 -12.45 -16.69 -0.22
CA LEU A 151 -12.93 -17.41 0.95
C LEU A 151 -13.38 -18.83 0.54
N PRO A 152 -12.63 -19.88 0.90
CA PRO A 152 -13.00 -21.25 0.54
C PRO A 152 -14.36 -21.61 1.15
N GLY A 153 -15.30 -22.02 0.30
CA GLY A 153 -16.58 -22.63 0.71
C GLY A 153 -17.81 -21.71 0.71
N GLN A 154 -17.70 -20.43 0.31
CA GLN A 154 -18.89 -19.59 0.12
C GLN A 154 -19.34 -19.56 -1.35
N PRO A 155 -20.60 -19.90 -1.65
CA PRO A 155 -21.15 -19.68 -2.98
C PRO A 155 -21.16 -18.18 -3.27
N ALA A 156 -20.71 -17.80 -4.47
CA ALA A 156 -20.76 -16.40 -4.91
C ALA A 156 -22.21 -15.90 -4.83
N ALA A 157 -22.51 -15.07 -3.84
CA ALA A 157 -23.79 -14.40 -3.76
C ALA A 157 -23.95 -13.55 -5.02
N GLN A 158 -25.03 -13.78 -5.77
CA GLN A 158 -25.30 -12.94 -6.93
C GLN A 158 -25.51 -11.51 -6.44
N PRO A 159 -24.84 -10.52 -7.06
CA PRO A 159 -25.02 -9.13 -6.68
C PRO A 159 -26.49 -8.76 -6.88
N ASP A 160 -27.08 -8.12 -5.88
CA ASP A 160 -28.45 -7.63 -5.96
C ASP A 160 -28.52 -6.54 -7.05
N PRO A 161 -29.30 -6.72 -8.14
CA PRO A 161 -29.29 -5.82 -9.28
C PRO A 161 -29.81 -4.39 -8.97
N GLY A 162 -30.33 -4.17 -7.75
CA GLY A 162 -30.77 -2.86 -7.26
C GLY A 162 -29.78 -2.16 -6.32
N SER A 163 -28.66 -2.79 -5.96
CA SER A 163 -27.65 -2.16 -5.11
C SER A 163 -26.78 -1.24 -5.95
N SER A 164 -27.00 0.07 -5.86
CA SER A 164 -26.10 1.11 -6.41
C SER A 164 -24.80 1.20 -5.59
N GLY A 165 -24.18 0.06 -5.28
CA GLY A 165 -22.87 0.01 -4.65
C GLY A 165 -21.83 0.55 -5.63
N GLY A 166 -21.15 1.63 -5.27
CA GLY A 166 -20.03 2.15 -6.05
C GLY A 166 -18.94 1.10 -6.26
N CYS A 167 -18.00 1.38 -7.18
CA CYS A 167 -16.88 0.49 -7.45
C CYS A 167 -16.11 0.17 -6.16
N LEU A 168 -15.96 -1.12 -5.83
CA LEU A 168 -15.27 -1.56 -4.60
C LEU A 168 -13.86 -0.98 -4.51
N LEU A 169 -13.13 -0.94 -5.63
CA LEU A 169 -11.75 -0.45 -5.70
C LEU A 169 -11.63 1.06 -5.46
N GLY A 170 -12.72 1.83 -5.54
CA GLY A 170 -12.71 3.24 -5.11
C GLY A 170 -12.42 3.40 -3.62
N ARG A 171 -12.52 2.32 -2.83
CA ARG A 171 -12.22 2.32 -1.40
C ARG A 171 -10.95 1.54 -1.06
N LEU A 172 -10.15 1.19 -2.06
CA LEU A 172 -8.89 0.47 -1.87
C LEU A 172 -7.96 1.25 -0.93
N CYS A 173 -7.61 0.65 0.19
CA CYS A 173 -6.65 1.18 1.14
C CYS A 173 -5.38 0.34 1.08
N LEU A 174 -4.23 1.01 1.01
CA LEU A 174 -2.92 0.38 1.09
C LEU A 174 -2.19 0.91 2.33
N SER A 175 -1.65 -0.01 3.12
CA SER A 175 -0.65 0.27 4.14
C SER A 175 0.55 -0.59 3.82
N CYS A 176 1.71 0.03 3.67
CA CYS A 176 2.93 -0.71 3.40
C CYS A 176 4.11 -0.16 4.20
N ARG A 177 5.20 -0.89 4.21
CA ARG A 177 6.44 -0.52 4.87
C ARG A 177 7.63 -1.02 4.08
N ARG A 178 8.75 -0.33 4.24
CA ARG A 178 10.06 -0.72 3.76
C ARG A 178 11.09 -0.24 4.77
N GLN A 179 12.12 -1.05 5.01
CA GLN A 179 13.14 -0.70 5.99
C GLN A 179 13.79 0.64 5.65
N GLY A 180 13.85 1.55 6.62
CA GLY A 180 14.40 2.90 6.41
C GLY A 180 13.42 3.87 5.74
N PHE A 181 12.16 3.50 5.57
CA PHE A 181 11.12 4.36 5.00
C PHE A 181 9.90 4.43 5.90
N VAL A 182 9.14 5.50 5.76
CA VAL A 182 7.81 5.67 6.37
C VAL A 182 6.75 5.84 5.29
N TRP A 183 5.61 5.18 5.47
CA TRP A 183 4.49 5.23 4.56
C TRP A 183 3.70 6.52 4.70
N ALA A 184 3.40 7.15 3.57
CA ALA A 184 2.50 8.28 3.46
C ALA A 184 1.48 8.01 2.34
N ALA A 185 0.23 7.73 2.71
CA ALA A 185 -0.84 7.58 1.75
C ALA A 185 -1.11 8.91 1.03
N LYS A 186 -1.58 8.84 -0.23
CA LYS A 186 -2.12 10.03 -0.91
C LYS A 186 -3.47 10.40 -0.31
N GLU A 187 -3.66 11.69 -0.09
CA GLU A 187 -4.91 12.27 0.40
C GLU A 187 -5.33 13.43 -0.53
N PRO A 188 -6.53 13.36 -1.16
CA PRO A 188 -7.50 12.26 -1.08
C PRO A 188 -7.01 10.96 -1.74
N PRO A 189 -7.63 9.79 -1.44
CA PRO A 189 -7.29 8.54 -2.10
C PRO A 189 -7.60 8.64 -3.61
N PRO A 190 -6.63 8.39 -4.50
CA PRO A 190 -6.75 8.72 -5.93
C PRO A 190 -7.86 7.91 -6.63
N LEU A 191 -8.12 6.69 -6.18
CA LEU A 191 -9.22 5.87 -6.72
C LEU A 191 -10.60 6.34 -6.23
N ALA A 192 -10.67 6.92 -5.03
CA ALA A 192 -11.91 7.48 -4.50
C ALA A 192 -12.26 8.78 -5.24
N GLU A 193 -11.27 9.67 -5.39
CA GLU A 193 -11.40 10.94 -6.12
C GLU A 193 -11.88 10.71 -7.56
N ARG A 194 -11.21 9.81 -8.30
CA ARG A 194 -11.60 9.50 -9.68
C ARG A 194 -12.98 8.84 -9.79
N LEU A 195 -13.39 8.07 -8.78
CA LEU A 195 -14.73 7.49 -8.75
C LEU A 195 -15.78 8.58 -8.53
N GLU A 196 -15.52 9.57 -7.68
CA GLU A 196 -16.41 10.71 -7.46
C GLU A 196 -16.50 11.61 -8.70
N GLU A 197 -15.38 11.90 -9.35
CA GLU A 197 -15.33 12.80 -10.51
C GLU A 197 -15.87 12.18 -11.79
N LEU A 198 -15.49 10.93 -12.07
CA LEU A 198 -15.71 10.30 -13.38
C LEU A 198 -16.70 9.13 -13.32
N GLY A 199 -17.08 8.68 -12.12
CA GLY A 199 -17.88 7.46 -11.93
C GLY A 199 -17.22 6.22 -12.52
N GLY A 200 -18.03 5.18 -12.75
CA GLY A 200 -17.60 3.97 -13.46
C GLY A 200 -16.85 2.96 -12.59
N CYS A 201 -15.99 2.16 -13.23
CA CYS A 201 -15.29 1.05 -12.60
C CYS A 201 -13.77 1.27 -12.60
N GLU A 202 -13.19 1.49 -11.42
CA GLU A 202 -11.74 1.66 -11.23
C GLU A 202 -10.93 0.44 -11.67
N LEU A 203 -11.53 -0.76 -11.69
CA LEU A 203 -10.83 -1.96 -12.14
C LEU A 203 -10.40 -1.85 -13.61
N LEU A 204 -11.27 -1.31 -14.46
CA LEU A 204 -10.97 -1.11 -15.88
C LEU A 204 -9.88 -0.05 -16.08
N ARG A 205 -9.81 0.94 -15.18
CA ARG A 205 -8.77 1.97 -15.20
C ARG A 205 -7.42 1.40 -14.76
N LEU A 206 -7.39 0.65 -13.67
CA LEU A 206 -6.18 -0.05 -13.19
C LEU A 206 -5.65 -1.07 -14.20
N ALA A 207 -6.54 -1.66 -15.01
CA ALA A 207 -6.16 -2.55 -16.10
C ALA A 207 -5.53 -1.81 -17.29
N ALA A 208 -5.76 -0.51 -17.43
CA ALA A 208 -5.17 0.31 -18.46
C ALA A 208 -3.90 1.04 -18.00
N CYS A 209 -3.80 1.40 -16.72
CA CYS A 209 -2.67 2.15 -16.18
C CYS A 209 -2.54 1.93 -14.66
N PRO A 210 -1.31 1.74 -14.14
CA PRO A 210 -1.09 1.68 -12.69
C PRO A 210 -1.42 3.01 -12.02
N VAL A 211 -1.78 2.95 -10.73
CA VAL A 211 -2.10 4.13 -9.92
C VAL A 211 -1.22 4.16 -8.68
N ALA A 212 -0.49 5.27 -8.49
CA ALA A 212 0.26 5.51 -7.28
C ALA A 212 -0.70 5.85 -6.13
N LEU A 213 -0.76 5.01 -5.09
CA LEU A 213 -1.63 5.16 -3.92
C LEU A 213 -0.97 5.93 -2.77
N GLY A 214 0.34 6.12 -2.82
CA GLY A 214 1.09 6.80 -1.77
C GLY A 214 2.59 6.74 -2.02
N PHE A 215 3.33 7.00 -0.96
CA PHE A 215 4.76 7.25 -0.98
C PHE A 215 5.46 6.51 0.17
N LEU A 216 6.64 5.99 -0.10
CA LEU A 216 7.60 5.58 0.92
C LEU A 216 8.65 6.68 1.03
N LYS A 217 8.59 7.46 2.10
CA LYS A 217 9.53 8.55 2.38
C LYS A 217 10.76 8.01 3.11
N PRO A 218 12.00 8.31 2.68
CA PRO A 218 13.19 8.00 3.45
C PRO A 218 13.05 8.50 4.89
N ALA A 219 13.45 7.71 5.88
CA ALA A 219 13.19 8.00 7.28
C ALA A 219 14.38 7.67 8.19
N VAL A 220 14.52 8.47 9.24
CA VAL A 220 15.38 8.17 10.39
C VAL A 220 14.58 7.46 11.46
N THR A 221 15.14 6.37 11.96
CA THR A 221 14.58 5.63 13.09
C THR A 221 15.32 6.01 14.36
N VAL A 222 14.63 6.67 15.28
CA VAL A 222 15.17 7.10 16.57
C VAL A 222 14.76 6.10 17.65
N HIS A 223 15.73 5.44 18.26
CA HIS A 223 15.56 4.55 19.40
C HIS A 223 15.80 5.35 20.68
N CYS A 224 14.81 5.40 21.55
CA CYS A 224 14.88 6.12 22.82
C CYS A 224 14.98 5.14 23.99
N SER A 225 15.12 5.67 25.21
CA SER A 225 15.04 4.87 26.43
C SER A 225 13.71 4.12 26.54
N LYS A 226 13.69 3.05 27.35
CA LYS A 226 12.50 2.21 27.61
C LYS A 226 11.92 1.53 26.36
N GLY A 227 12.71 1.39 25.30
CA GLY A 227 12.31 0.71 24.07
C GLY A 227 11.35 1.51 23.18
N ARG A 228 11.16 2.82 23.44
CA ARG A 228 10.34 3.67 22.57
C ARG A 228 11.07 3.91 21.25
N GLN A 229 10.36 3.81 20.14
CA GLN A 229 10.89 4.08 18.80
C GLN A 229 10.06 5.14 18.09
N LEU A 230 10.74 6.08 17.43
CA LEU A 230 10.15 7.07 16.54
C LEU A 230 10.67 6.83 15.11
N VAL A 231 9.77 6.85 14.13
CA VAL A 231 10.15 6.84 12.71
C VAL A 231 9.74 8.18 12.12
N LEU A 232 10.74 8.96 11.70
CA LEU A 232 10.56 10.35 11.27
C LEU A 232 11.07 10.51 9.83
N PRO A 233 10.29 11.12 8.92
CA PRO A 233 10.70 11.24 7.52
C PRO A 233 11.79 12.29 7.35
N LEU A 234 12.75 12.02 6.48
CA LEU A 234 13.93 12.86 6.25
C LEU A 234 13.61 14.14 5.46
N ASP A 235 12.53 14.17 4.66
CA ASP A 235 12.05 15.40 4.03
C ASP A 235 11.63 16.47 5.05
N ALA A 236 11.21 16.06 6.25
CA ALA A 236 10.89 16.96 7.37
C ALA A 236 12.00 17.06 8.43
N CYS A 237 12.84 16.02 8.57
CA CYS A 237 13.82 15.87 9.66
C CYS A 237 15.24 15.55 9.17
N GLY A 238 15.57 15.92 7.94
CA GLY A 238 16.86 15.61 7.31
C GLY A 238 18.03 16.39 7.90
N GLU A 239 17.76 17.54 8.52
CA GLU A 239 18.75 18.26 9.33
C GLU A 239 18.75 17.73 10.77
N VAL A 240 19.95 17.51 11.32
CA VAL A 240 20.13 16.95 12.67
C VAL A 240 19.50 17.85 13.74
N GLN A 241 19.53 19.18 13.55
CA GLN A 241 18.86 20.12 14.44
C GLN A 241 17.32 19.99 14.37
N ALA A 242 16.76 19.86 13.17
CA ALA A 242 15.32 19.64 12.97
C ALA A 242 14.88 18.31 13.60
N LEU A 243 15.68 17.25 13.44
CA LEU A 243 15.44 15.97 14.10
C LEU A 243 15.39 16.12 15.62
N ARG A 244 16.36 16.82 16.23
CA ARG A 244 16.40 17.05 17.68
C ARG A 244 15.15 17.76 18.18
N ALA A 245 14.76 18.84 17.49
CA ALA A 245 13.55 19.59 17.83
C ALA A 245 12.31 18.69 17.77
N ARG A 246 12.16 17.90 16.69
CA ARG A 246 11.02 16.99 16.53
C ARG A 246 10.98 15.89 17.58
N VAL A 247 12.13 15.28 17.89
CA VAL A 247 12.24 14.25 18.94
C VAL A 247 11.88 14.84 20.31
N ALA A 248 12.36 16.04 20.64
CA ALA A 248 12.03 16.69 21.91
C ALA A 248 10.53 17.01 22.05
N GLU A 249 9.88 17.44 20.96
CA GLU A 249 8.44 17.66 20.88
C GLU A 249 7.66 16.36 21.15
N GLU A 250 8.03 15.28 20.46
CA GLU A 250 7.39 13.96 20.56
C GLU A 250 7.60 13.30 21.93
N LEU A 251 8.72 13.57 22.59
CA LEU A 251 9.05 13.08 23.93
C LEU A 251 8.50 13.99 25.05
N VAL A 252 7.81 15.10 24.71
CA VAL A 252 7.25 16.09 25.65
C VAL A 252 8.32 16.69 26.57
N ALA A 253 9.54 16.81 26.06
CA ALA A 253 10.69 17.28 26.84
C ALA A 253 10.86 18.82 26.78
N GLY A 254 10.07 19.52 25.95
CA GLY A 254 10.19 20.96 25.72
C GLY A 254 11.37 21.33 24.82
N GLU A 255 11.44 22.60 24.38
CA GLU A 255 12.50 23.06 23.46
C GLU A 255 13.90 23.05 24.09
N GLU A 256 14.01 23.36 25.38
CA GLU A 256 15.31 23.38 26.10
C GLU A 256 15.98 22.00 26.08
N ALA A 257 15.18 20.93 26.18
CA ALA A 257 15.70 19.57 26.12
C ALA A 257 16.24 19.19 24.73
N ALA A 258 15.79 19.83 23.63
CA ALA A 258 16.24 19.53 22.27
C ALA A 258 17.76 19.75 22.09
N ALA A 259 18.28 20.81 22.73
CA ALA A 259 19.71 21.13 22.70
C ALA A 259 20.55 20.13 23.51
N GLU A 260 19.96 19.55 24.56
CA GLU A 260 20.63 18.61 25.47
C GLU A 260 20.51 17.14 25.05
N LEU A 261 19.69 16.82 24.04
CA LEU A 261 19.57 15.45 23.53
C LEU A 261 20.93 14.90 23.13
N GLN A 262 21.22 13.67 23.51
CA GLN A 262 22.39 12.96 23.00
C GLN A 262 21.94 12.07 21.85
N LEU A 263 22.51 12.27 20.66
CA LEU A 263 22.26 11.45 19.49
C LEU A 263 23.53 10.69 19.11
N GLU A 264 23.42 9.39 18.94
CA GLU A 264 24.51 8.52 18.46
C GLU A 264 24.00 7.63 17.34
N ALA A 265 24.85 7.21 16.41
CA ALA A 265 24.44 6.19 15.45
C ALA A 265 24.23 4.86 16.18
N ALA A 266 23.22 4.10 15.78
CA ALA A 266 23.03 2.76 16.31
C ALA A 266 24.16 1.81 15.88
N GLU A 267 24.64 1.97 14.64
CA GLU A 267 25.68 1.12 14.06
C GLU A 267 27.07 1.48 14.62
N PRO A 268 27.83 0.51 15.18
CA PRO A 268 29.15 0.76 15.74
C PRO A 268 30.12 1.39 14.72
N GLY A 269 30.75 2.50 15.10
CA GLY A 269 31.74 3.19 14.26
C GLY A 269 31.15 4.18 13.25
N GLN A 270 29.81 4.28 13.15
CA GLN A 270 29.17 5.34 12.39
C GLN A 270 28.95 6.56 13.29
N ALA A 271 29.25 7.76 12.80
CA ALA A 271 28.92 9.00 13.50
C ALA A 271 27.59 9.54 12.95
N VAL A 272 26.77 10.14 13.83
CA VAL A 272 25.67 11.00 13.38
C VAL A 272 26.33 12.18 12.64
N PRO A 273 25.89 12.52 11.42
CA PRO A 273 26.46 13.63 10.69
C PRO A 273 26.30 14.94 11.46
N ALA A 274 27.13 15.94 11.15
CA ALA A 274 27.09 17.22 11.84
C ALA A 274 25.87 18.09 11.45
N LYS A 275 25.41 17.97 10.19
CA LYS A 275 24.38 18.84 9.60
C LYS A 275 23.23 18.03 9.02
N TYR A 276 23.48 17.22 7.99
CA TYR A 276 22.44 16.48 7.27
C TYR A 276 22.66 14.97 7.27
N PHE A 277 21.57 14.22 7.33
CA PHE A 277 21.58 12.78 7.07
C PHE A 277 21.86 12.49 5.60
N LYS A 278 22.67 11.48 5.30
CA LYS A 278 22.93 11.05 3.91
C LYS A 278 21.84 10.11 3.35
N GLY A 279 20.84 9.80 4.15
CA GLY A 279 19.82 8.80 3.84
C GLY A 279 19.28 8.13 5.11
N PRO A 280 18.47 7.07 4.96
CA PRO A 280 17.90 6.33 6.07
C PRO A 280 18.94 5.90 7.10
N MET A 281 18.67 6.15 8.38
CA MET A 281 19.62 5.89 9.46
C MET A 281 18.91 5.46 10.74
N ARG A 282 19.58 4.65 11.56
CA ARG A 282 19.15 4.34 12.92
C ARG A 282 19.98 5.16 13.90
N VAL A 283 19.29 5.92 14.75
CA VAL A 283 19.89 6.83 15.73
C VAL A 283 19.43 6.42 17.11
N LEU A 284 20.34 6.42 18.08
CA LEU A 284 20.06 6.28 19.50
C LEU A 284 19.88 7.67 20.09
N CYS A 285 18.86 7.86 20.91
CA CYS A 285 18.56 9.10 21.58
C CYS A 285 18.47 8.87 23.09
N ALA A 286 19.22 9.66 23.86
CA ALA A 286 19.08 9.75 25.31
C ALA A 286 18.64 11.16 25.70
N LEU A 287 17.61 11.25 26.55
CA LEU A 287 17.19 12.50 27.19
C LEU A 287 18.23 12.96 28.23
N PRO A 288 18.14 14.21 28.71
CA PRO A 288 18.96 14.68 29.82
C PRO A 288 18.83 13.75 31.04
N GLY A 289 19.96 13.20 31.49
CA GLY A 289 20.03 12.25 32.61
C GLY A 289 19.84 10.77 32.23
N GLU A 290 19.55 10.45 30.97
CA GLU A 290 19.54 9.07 30.46
C GLU A 290 20.90 8.67 29.89
N SER A 291 21.14 7.36 29.79
CA SER A 291 22.37 6.79 29.25
C SER A 291 22.13 6.17 27.88
N LEU A 292 22.94 6.55 26.88
CA LEU A 292 22.95 5.89 25.57
C LEU A 292 23.30 4.39 25.65
N ALA A 293 24.05 3.98 26.69
CA ALA A 293 24.34 2.56 26.91
C ALA A 293 23.08 1.76 27.24
N ASP A 294 22.13 2.34 27.98
CA ASP A 294 20.87 1.70 28.34
C ASP A 294 19.96 1.57 27.12
N VAL A 295 19.89 2.63 26.29
CA VAL A 295 19.19 2.60 25.00
C VAL A 295 19.77 1.52 24.09
N ARG A 296 21.11 1.44 24.02
CA ARG A 296 21.81 0.42 23.23
C ARG A 296 21.57 -0.99 23.74
N ALA A 297 21.53 -1.19 25.06
CA ALA A 297 21.22 -2.48 25.67
C ALA A 297 19.76 -2.90 25.44
N ALA A 298 18.86 -1.92 25.30
CA ALA A 298 17.45 -2.14 24.98
C ALA A 298 17.19 -2.33 23.48
N LEU A 299 18.15 -2.04 22.60
CA LEU A 299 18.02 -2.34 21.18
C LEU A 299 17.77 -3.84 21.03
N PRO A 300 16.64 -4.24 20.43
CA PRO A 300 16.39 -5.64 20.26
C PRO A 300 17.48 -6.20 19.34
N ALA A 301 18.15 -7.26 19.82
CA ALA A 301 19.29 -7.89 19.15
C ALA A 301 18.90 -8.22 17.72
N ALA A 302 19.38 -7.39 16.78
CA ALA A 302 19.06 -7.39 15.34
C ALA A 302 17.76 -8.16 15.04
N VAL A 303 16.62 -7.53 15.31
CA VAL A 303 15.31 -8.10 14.99
C VAL A 303 15.31 -8.50 13.52
N GLY A 304 15.38 -9.81 13.26
CA GLY A 304 14.92 -10.34 11.99
C GLY A 304 13.51 -9.81 11.82
N VAL A 305 13.32 -8.98 10.80
CA VAL A 305 12.08 -8.26 10.43
C VAL A 305 10.88 -8.79 11.22
N GLN A 306 10.50 -8.11 12.30
CA GLN A 306 9.34 -8.51 13.11
C GLN A 306 8.15 -8.54 12.16
N SER A 307 7.71 -9.74 11.81
CA SER A 307 6.58 -9.93 10.91
C SER A 307 5.37 -9.29 11.57
N LEU A 308 4.64 -8.42 10.86
CA LEU A 308 3.38 -7.81 11.35
C LEU A 308 2.56 -8.88 12.08
N SER A 309 2.22 -8.63 13.34
CA SER A 309 1.24 -9.46 14.03
C SER A 309 -0.08 -9.31 13.29
N SER A 310 -0.83 -10.40 13.11
CA SER A 310 -2.06 -10.43 12.29
C SER A 310 -3.17 -9.47 12.76
N SER A 311 -2.97 -8.77 13.87
CA SER A 311 -3.89 -7.84 14.50
C SER A 311 -3.63 -6.36 14.20
N GLU A 312 -2.55 -5.97 13.54
CA GLU A 312 -2.37 -4.57 13.16
C GLU A 312 -3.44 -4.19 12.12
N GLU A 313 -4.47 -3.49 12.59
CA GLU A 313 -5.38 -2.77 11.70
C GLU A 313 -4.55 -1.80 10.85
N PRO A 314 -4.90 -1.54 9.58
CA PRO A 314 -4.27 -0.46 8.84
C PRO A 314 -4.39 0.80 9.69
N GLY A 315 -3.28 1.17 10.33
CA GLY A 315 -3.28 2.23 11.31
C GLY A 315 -3.82 3.49 10.65
N HIS A 316 -4.67 4.23 11.35
CA HIS A 316 -4.89 5.62 10.96
C HIS A 316 -3.50 6.26 10.92
N CYS A 317 -3.06 6.73 9.73
CA CYS A 317 -1.86 7.54 9.66
C CYS A 317 -2.04 8.67 10.68
N GLY A 318 -1.22 8.65 11.74
CA GLY A 318 -1.19 9.76 12.70
C GLY A 318 -0.97 11.07 11.95
N LYS A 319 -1.49 12.17 12.49
CA LYS A 319 -1.23 13.51 11.93
C LYS A 319 0.30 13.66 11.79
N ALA A 320 0.77 13.92 10.56
CA ALA A 320 2.18 14.11 10.18
C ALA A 320 3.07 12.87 10.00
N GLY A 321 2.51 11.66 9.82
CA GLY A 321 3.30 10.50 9.36
C GLY A 321 4.30 9.95 10.38
N VAL A 322 4.15 10.30 11.67
CA VAL A 322 4.91 9.70 12.76
C VAL A 322 4.31 8.34 13.09
N LEU A 323 5.11 7.28 12.94
CA LEU A 323 4.74 5.93 13.36
C LEU A 323 5.33 5.66 14.75
N TYR A 324 4.48 5.46 15.75
CA TYR A 324 4.91 4.94 17.05
C TYR A 324 4.90 3.42 16.99
N LEU A 325 6.04 2.81 17.25
CA LEU A 325 6.11 1.37 17.51
C LEU A 325 6.21 1.23 19.03
N GLU A 326 5.11 0.82 19.65
CA GLU A 326 5.15 0.40 21.05
C GLU A 326 5.83 -0.97 21.12
N PRO A 327 6.74 -1.18 22.09
CA PRO A 327 7.32 -2.51 22.29
C PRO A 327 6.20 -3.50 22.64
N GLU A 328 6.14 -4.64 21.95
CA GLU A 328 5.20 -5.69 22.33
C GLU A 328 5.46 -6.06 23.81
N PRO A 329 4.40 -6.17 24.64
CA PRO A 329 4.57 -6.58 26.02
C PRO A 329 5.28 -7.93 26.00
N ALA A 330 6.46 -8.00 26.63
CA ALA A 330 7.18 -9.25 26.77
C ALA A 330 6.20 -10.26 27.38
N GLU A 331 5.77 -11.26 26.61
CA GLU A 331 4.92 -12.33 27.12
C GLU A 331 5.65 -12.90 28.32
N ALA A 332 5.09 -12.66 29.52
CA ALA A 332 5.63 -13.21 30.73
C ALA A 332 5.55 -14.72 30.55
N ALA A 333 6.70 -15.36 30.33
CA ALA A 333 6.79 -16.80 30.25
C ALA A 333 6.23 -17.36 31.55
N ASP A 334 4.99 -17.83 31.48
CA ASP A 334 4.28 -18.48 32.58
C ASP A 334 4.98 -19.81 32.83
N GLN A 335 5.99 -19.79 33.71
CA GLN A 335 6.67 -20.98 34.20
C GLN A 335 5.75 -21.64 35.23
N GLY A 336 4.85 -22.48 34.72
CA GLY A 336 4.17 -23.53 35.50
C GLY A 336 5.08 -24.71 35.80
#